data_AF-A0A4W3IEZ8-F1
#
_entry.id   AF-A0A4W3IEZ8-F1
#
_cell.length_a   1.000
_cell.length_b   1.000
_cell.length_c   1.000
_cell.angle_alpha   90.00
_cell.angle_beta   90.00
_cell.angle_gamma   90.00
#
_symmetry.space_group_name_H-M   'P 1'
#
loop_
_entity.id
_entity.type
_entity.pdbx_description
1 polymer ?
#
loop_
_entity_poly.entity_id
_entity_poly.type
_entity_poly.pdbx_seq_one_letter_code
_entity_poly.pdbx_strand_id
1 'polypeptide(L)'
;MKRVTGEDKQRCIVVMEPVERVTASVTFTNSGKIISCDSAFAHLHGYMAEGDINGFSITDVIPSVKIPLPCKTLPKYFRIQRAAGRAKDGTTFPLSIKLSTKILEDQSTKNQQDLPHKLCSAGTVQCNNFHMSVAQSSLL
;
A
#
# COMPACT_ATOMS: atom_id res chain seq x y z
N MET A 1 0.19 -2.22 51.75
CA MET A 1 1.16 -2.31 50.63
C MET A 1 1.53 -3.77 50.42
N LYS A 2 1.28 -4.34 49.24
CA LYS A 2 1.52 -5.76 48.94
C LYS A 2 2.90 -5.89 48.29
N ARG A 3 3.82 -6.63 48.94
CA ARG A 3 5.18 -6.85 48.42
C ARG A 3 5.13 -7.94 47.35
N VAL A 4 5.64 -7.63 46.15
CA VAL A 4 5.84 -8.61 45.08
C VAL A 4 7.08 -9.44 45.45
N THR A 5 6.88 -10.66 45.95
CA THR A 5 7.93 -11.65 46.14
C THR A 5 8.29 -12.23 44.78
N GLY A 6 9.48 -11.91 44.27
CA GLY A 6 9.93 -12.36 42.95
C GLY A 6 10.73 -13.65 43.04
N GLU A 7 10.19 -14.72 42.48
CA GLU A 7 11.00 -15.83 41.97
C GLU A 7 11.78 -15.33 40.74
N ASP A 8 13.04 -15.78 40.59
CA ASP A 8 14.05 -15.44 39.57
C ASP A 8 13.64 -15.76 38.11
N LYS A 9 12.49 -15.22 37.67
CA LYS A 9 12.12 -15.17 36.25
C LYS A 9 12.67 -13.87 35.69
N GLN A 10 13.55 -13.96 34.69
CA GLN A 10 14.08 -12.79 33.97
C GLN A 10 12.91 -11.85 33.58
N ARG A 11 12.87 -10.67 34.19
CA ARG A 11 11.89 -9.63 33.90
C ARG A 11 12.51 -8.69 32.87
N CYS A 12 12.07 -8.80 31.62
CA CYS A 12 12.49 -7.86 30.58
C CYS A 12 11.61 -6.62 30.63
N ILE A 13 12.23 -5.44 30.76
CA ILE A 13 11.56 -4.16 30.55
C ILE A 13 11.84 -3.76 29.11
N VAL A 14 10.77 -3.53 28.33
CA VAL A 14 10.88 -3.02 26.95
C VAL A 14 10.50 -1.55 26.99
N VAL A 15 11.40 -0.69 26.52
CA VAL A 15 11.12 0.72 26.26
C VAL A 15 10.68 0.81 24.80
N MET A 16 9.46 1.29 24.56
CA MET A 16 8.98 1.58 23.21
C MET A 16 9.20 3.05 22.94
N GLU A 17 10.03 3.38 21.95
CA GLU A 17 10.05 4.74 21.41
C GLU A 17 8.72 5.04 20.70
N PRO A 18 8.21 6.28 20.77
CA PRO A 18 7.03 6.69 20.03
C PRO A 18 7.22 6.43 18.54
N VAL A 19 6.32 5.65 17.94
CA VAL A 19 6.29 5.42 16.49
C VAL A 19 5.25 6.34 15.88
N GLU A 20 5.68 7.24 15.01
CA GLU A 20 4.76 8.01 14.18
C GLU A 20 4.27 7.16 13.02
N ARG A 21 2.95 7.18 12.81
CA ARG A 21 2.30 6.52 11.69
C ARG A 21 1.87 7.55 10.66
N VAL A 22 2.46 7.49 9.48
CA VAL A 22 2.06 8.31 8.35
C VAL A 22 1.20 7.47 7.42
N THR A 23 0.03 8.00 7.06
CA THR A 23 -0.83 7.40 6.04
C THR A 23 -0.74 8.19 4.75
N ALA A 24 -0.56 7.50 3.64
CA ALA A 24 -0.46 8.11 2.32
C ALA A 24 -1.16 7.25 1.27
N SER A 25 -1.55 7.87 0.17
CA SER A 25 -2.33 7.26 -0.89
C SER A 25 -1.75 7.53 -2.27
N VAL A 26 -1.86 6.50 -3.12
CA VAL A 26 -1.43 6.54 -4.52
C VAL A 26 -2.42 5.77 -5.38
N THR A 27 -2.58 6.22 -6.61
CA THR A 27 -3.37 5.58 -7.66
C THR A 27 -2.43 5.21 -8.80
N PHE A 28 -2.49 3.96 -9.24
CA PHE A 28 -1.68 3.47 -10.35
C PHE A 28 -2.48 2.52 -11.25
N THR A 29 -2.03 2.37 -12.49
CA THR A 29 -2.62 1.48 -13.49
C THR A 29 -2.34 0.01 -13.17
N ASN A 30 -3.01 -0.91 -13.85
CA ASN A 30 -2.66 -2.34 -13.82
C ASN A 30 -1.21 -2.65 -14.26
N SER A 31 -0.57 -1.76 -15.03
CA SER A 31 0.84 -1.85 -15.42
C SER A 31 1.80 -1.31 -14.36
N GLY A 32 1.29 -0.74 -13.26
CA GLY A 32 2.09 -0.13 -12.21
C GLY A 32 2.42 1.34 -12.42
N LYS A 33 1.91 1.99 -13.47
CA LYS A 33 2.18 3.41 -13.72
C LYS A 33 1.39 4.30 -12.76
N ILE A 34 2.07 5.17 -12.03
CA ILE A 34 1.44 6.12 -11.10
C ILE A 34 0.66 7.17 -11.90
N ILE A 35 -0.60 7.39 -11.51
CA ILE A 35 -1.53 8.35 -12.13
C ILE A 35 -1.67 9.59 -11.25
N SER A 36 -1.76 9.38 -9.94
CA SER A 36 -1.87 10.44 -8.93
C SER A 36 -1.48 9.92 -7.56
N CYS A 37 -1.11 10.81 -6.65
CA CYS A 37 -0.88 10.51 -5.25
C CYS A 37 -1.28 11.70 -4.39
N ASP A 38 -1.32 11.52 -3.07
CA ASP A 38 -1.39 12.65 -2.14
C ASP A 38 0.00 13.21 -1.81
N SER A 39 0.00 14.40 -1.22
CA SER A 39 1.20 15.10 -0.75
C SER A 39 2.04 14.25 0.21
N ALA A 40 1.43 13.46 1.11
CA ALA A 40 2.17 12.61 2.04
C ALA A 40 2.99 11.54 1.30
N PHE A 41 2.44 10.95 0.23
CA PHE A 41 3.14 9.99 -0.62
C PHE A 41 4.35 10.62 -1.30
N ALA A 42 4.15 11.81 -1.90
CA ALA A 42 5.23 12.52 -2.60
C ALA A 42 6.40 12.82 -1.64
N HIS A 43 6.12 13.43 -0.49
CA HIS A 43 7.14 13.80 0.48
C HIS A 43 7.89 12.60 1.06
N LEU A 44 7.18 11.54 1.38
CA LEU A 44 7.76 10.30 1.91
C LEU A 44 8.76 9.67 0.95
N HIS A 45 8.54 9.82 -0.36
CA HIS A 45 9.45 9.32 -1.40
C HIS A 45 10.50 10.37 -1.85
N GLY A 46 10.55 11.55 -1.21
CA GLY A 46 11.54 12.60 -1.49
C GLY A 46 11.18 13.51 -2.67
N TYR A 47 9.90 13.62 -3.02
CA TYR A 47 9.37 14.54 -4.03
C TYR A 47 8.73 15.77 -3.38
N MET A 48 8.78 16.91 -4.06
CA MET A 48 8.27 18.19 -3.52
C MET A 48 6.81 18.44 -3.92
N ALA A 49 6.40 17.94 -5.09
CA ALA A 49 5.03 18.04 -5.56
C ALA A 49 4.45 16.66 -5.96
N GLU A 50 3.14 16.49 -5.80
CA GLU A 50 2.39 15.28 -6.19
C GLU A 50 2.59 14.93 -7.68
N GLY A 51 2.74 15.96 -8.53
CA GLY A 51 2.95 15.79 -9.96
C GLY A 51 4.30 15.19 -10.32
N ASP A 52 5.32 15.35 -9.47
CA ASP A 52 6.70 14.95 -9.80
C ASP A 52 6.85 13.43 -9.87
N ILE A 53 5.99 12.67 -9.21
CA ILE A 53 6.03 11.21 -9.18
C ILE A 53 5.08 10.57 -10.23
N ASN A 54 4.24 11.37 -10.88
CA ASN A 54 3.29 10.86 -11.85
C ASN A 54 4.01 10.29 -13.08
N GLY A 55 3.55 9.13 -13.53
CA GLY A 55 4.09 8.44 -14.69
C GLY A 55 5.25 7.49 -14.42
N PHE A 56 5.86 7.52 -13.23
CA PHE A 56 6.83 6.49 -12.81
C PHE A 56 6.16 5.16 -12.51
N SER A 57 6.94 4.08 -12.45
CA SER A 57 6.44 2.79 -12.00
C SER A 57 6.37 2.77 -10.47
N ILE A 58 5.29 2.23 -9.93
CA ILE A 58 5.12 1.98 -8.50
C ILE A 58 6.23 1.04 -7.97
N THR A 59 6.83 0.21 -8.83
CA THR A 59 7.97 -0.64 -8.45
C THR A 59 9.27 0.12 -8.25
N ASP A 60 9.39 1.34 -8.77
CA ASP A 60 10.59 2.17 -8.59
C ASP A 60 10.66 2.69 -7.14
N VAL A 61 9.48 2.97 -6.58
CA VAL A 61 9.31 3.49 -5.22
C VAL A 61 8.91 2.42 -4.20
N ILE A 62 8.34 1.29 -4.64
CA ILE A 62 7.99 0.13 -3.81
C ILE A 62 8.30 -1.18 -4.57
N PRO A 63 9.56 -1.63 -4.61
CA PRO A 63 10.00 -2.73 -5.47
C PRO A 63 9.29 -4.07 -5.24
N SER A 64 8.87 -4.35 -4.01
CA SER A 64 8.23 -5.62 -3.64
C SER A 64 6.70 -5.59 -3.76
N VAL A 65 6.12 -4.52 -4.31
CA VAL A 65 4.67 -4.42 -4.46
C VAL A 65 4.17 -5.44 -5.47
N LYS A 66 3.15 -6.20 -5.06
CA LYS A 66 2.48 -7.16 -5.94
C LYS A 66 1.23 -6.51 -6.50
N ILE A 67 1.24 -6.26 -7.80
CA ILE A 67 0.10 -5.71 -8.53
C ILE A 67 -0.80 -6.88 -8.95
N PRO A 68 -2.10 -6.85 -8.61
CA PRO A 68 -3.03 -7.89 -9.02
C PRO A 68 -3.30 -7.83 -10.54
N LEU A 69 -3.37 -9.00 -11.16
CA LEU A 69 -3.76 -9.11 -12.56
C LEU A 69 -5.20 -8.64 -12.78
N PRO A 70 -5.51 -7.96 -13.91
CA PRO A 70 -6.82 -7.37 -14.20
C PRO A 70 -8.02 -8.31 -14.07
N CYS A 71 -7.84 -9.60 -14.39
CA CYS A 71 -8.95 -10.53 -14.57
C CYS A 71 -9.19 -11.46 -13.37
N LYS A 72 -8.69 -11.11 -12.18
CA LYS A 72 -8.95 -11.90 -10.96
C LYS A 72 -9.51 -11.00 -9.86
N THR A 73 -10.60 -11.44 -9.24
CA THR A 73 -11.08 -10.86 -7.98
C THR A 73 -9.90 -10.78 -7.03
N LEU A 74 -9.58 -9.58 -6.51
CA LEU A 74 -8.39 -9.37 -5.69
C LEU A 74 -8.42 -10.34 -4.50
N PRO A 75 -7.56 -11.39 -4.51
CA PRO A 75 -7.62 -12.39 -3.45
C PRO A 75 -7.36 -11.72 -2.11
N LYS A 76 -8.03 -12.18 -1.04
CA LYS A 76 -7.96 -11.54 0.29
C LYS A 76 -6.51 -11.35 0.77
N TYR A 77 -5.59 -12.23 0.38
CA TYR A 77 -4.17 -12.16 0.73
C TYR A 77 -3.35 -11.12 -0.05
N PHE A 78 -3.83 -10.61 -1.20
CA PHE A 78 -3.17 -9.51 -1.92
C PHE A 78 -3.60 -8.13 -1.41
N ARG A 79 -4.67 -8.06 -0.60
CA ARG A 79 -5.21 -6.80 -0.08
C ARG A 79 -4.26 -6.13 0.90
N ILE A 80 -3.49 -6.89 1.66
CA ILE A 80 -2.54 -6.34 2.63
C ILE A 80 -1.16 -6.88 2.30
N GLN A 81 -0.20 -5.99 2.08
CA GLN A 81 1.18 -6.36 1.75
C GLN A 81 2.14 -5.65 2.68
N ARG A 82 3.17 -6.35 3.14
CA ARG A 82 4.32 -5.73 3.80
C ARG A 82 5.39 -5.50 2.75
N ALA A 83 5.95 -4.30 2.72
CA ALA A 83 6.94 -3.90 1.74
C ALA A 83 7.92 -2.90 2.36
N ALA A 84 8.93 -2.53 1.59
CA ALA A 84 9.75 -1.37 1.87
C ALA A 84 9.48 -0.31 0.78
N GLY A 85 9.17 0.91 1.21
CA GLY A 85 9.22 2.06 0.32
C GLY A 85 10.66 2.50 0.15
N ARG A 86 10.96 3.12 -0.99
CA ARG A 86 12.27 3.67 -1.34
C ARG A 86 12.09 5.13 -1.73
N ALA A 87 12.76 6.03 -1.01
CA ALA A 87 12.84 7.43 -1.37
C ALA A 87 13.91 7.67 -2.44
N LYS A 88 13.87 8.84 -3.08
CA LYS A 88 14.78 9.25 -4.17
C LYS A 88 16.25 9.25 -3.76
N ASP A 89 16.53 9.51 -2.49
CA ASP A 89 17.86 9.46 -1.87
C ASP A 89 18.35 8.02 -1.60
N GLY A 90 17.51 7.01 -1.85
CA GLY A 90 17.79 5.60 -1.60
C GLY A 90 17.36 5.11 -0.22
N THR A 91 16.91 6.00 0.67
CA THR A 91 16.42 5.64 2.01
C THR A 91 15.22 4.70 1.90
N THR A 92 15.21 3.63 2.69
CA THR A 92 14.10 2.68 2.71
C THR A 92 13.37 2.69 4.04
N PHE A 93 12.05 2.58 4.00
CA PHE A 93 11.19 2.59 5.18
C PHE A 93 10.15 1.46 5.13
N PRO A 94 9.80 0.86 6.29
CA PRO A 94 8.84 -0.22 6.34
C PRO A 94 7.43 0.28 6.03
N LEU A 95 6.72 -0.45 5.17
CA LEU A 95 5.36 -0.15 4.73
C LEU A 95 4.40 -1.30 5.01
N SER A 96 3.17 -0.91 5.37
CA SER A 96 1.99 -1.75 5.22
C SER A 96 1.07 -1.16 4.16
N ILE A 97 0.78 -1.94 3.14
CA ILE A 97 0.05 -1.55 1.95
C ILE A 97 -1.33 -2.16 2.00
N LYS A 98 -2.37 -1.37 1.76
CA LYS A 98 -3.74 -1.85 1.53
C LYS A 98 -4.18 -1.54 0.10
N LEU A 99 -4.37 -2.59 -0.70
CA LEU A 99 -4.92 -2.47 -2.06
C LEU A 99 -6.44 -2.51 -2.04
N SER A 100 -7.06 -1.53 -2.70
CA SER A 100 -8.49 -1.51 -2.99
C SER A 100 -8.72 -1.31 -4.49
N THR A 101 -9.75 -1.96 -5.03
CA THR A 101 -10.19 -1.78 -6.42
C THR A 101 -11.56 -1.12 -6.39
N LYS A 102 -11.69 0.11 -6.93
CA LYS A 102 -13.01 0.64 -7.28
C LYS A 102 -13.31 0.18 -8.70
N ILE A 103 -14.25 -0.75 -8.84
CA ILE A 103 -14.86 -1.01 -10.15
C ILE A 103 -15.71 0.22 -10.43
N LEU A 104 -15.39 0.96 -11.49
CA LEU A 104 -16.31 1.96 -11.99
C LEU A 104 -17.43 1.17 -12.68
N GLU A 105 -18.56 1.03 -12.00
CA GLU A 105 -19.77 0.47 -12.60
C GLU A 105 -20.25 1.47 -13.66
N ASP A 106 -19.96 1.18 -14.92
CA ASP A 106 -20.61 1.85 -16.01
C ASP A 106 -22.08 1.39 -16.01
N GLN A 107 -23.00 2.33 -15.75
CA GLN A 107 -24.44 2.06 -15.74
C GLN A 107 -24.89 1.67 -17.15
N SER A 108 -24.87 0.37 -17.47
CA SER A 108 -25.42 -0.19 -18.70
C SER A 108 -26.13 -1.51 -18.40
N THR A 109 -27.40 -1.39 -18.00
CA THR A 109 -28.56 -2.27 -18.24
C THR A 109 -28.46 -3.80 -18.03
N LYS A 110 -29.38 -4.30 -17.19
CA LYS A 110 -29.78 -5.68 -16.85
C LYS A 110 -29.86 -6.68 -18.03
N ASN A 111 -29.32 -7.89 -17.88
CA ASN A 111 -30.06 -9.17 -17.72
C ASN A 111 -29.15 -10.41 -17.81
N GLN A 112 -29.63 -11.49 -17.19
CA GLN A 112 -29.02 -12.73 -16.70
C GLN A 112 -28.57 -13.77 -17.77
N GLN A 113 -27.56 -14.58 -17.40
CA GLN A 113 -27.36 -16.06 -17.56
C GLN A 113 -26.17 -16.61 -18.43
N ASP A 114 -25.43 -17.53 -17.79
CA ASP A 114 -24.48 -18.58 -18.27
C ASP A 114 -22.95 -18.33 -18.47
N LEU A 115 -22.18 -19.41 -18.30
CA LEU A 115 -20.76 -19.59 -17.84
C LEU A 115 -19.65 -19.31 -18.91
N PRO A 116 -18.35 -19.66 -18.65
CA PRO A 116 -17.24 -18.86 -18.13
C PRO A 116 -16.33 -18.23 -19.21
N HIS A 117 -15.42 -17.35 -18.78
CA HIS A 117 -14.39 -16.68 -19.60
C HIS A 117 -14.90 -15.57 -20.53
N LYS A 118 -15.35 -14.45 -19.95
CA LYS A 118 -15.17 -13.17 -20.64
C LYS A 118 -13.67 -12.84 -20.66
N LEU A 119 -13.06 -13.12 -21.80
CA LEU A 119 -11.82 -12.53 -22.25
C LEU A 119 -11.91 -11.01 -22.00
N CYS A 120 -11.10 -10.47 -21.09
CA CYS A 120 -11.12 -9.06 -20.73
C CYS A 120 -10.73 -8.22 -21.95
N SER A 121 -11.73 -7.76 -22.70
CA SER A 121 -11.59 -6.77 -23.76
C SER A 121 -11.06 -5.47 -23.16
N ALA A 122 -9.80 -5.13 -23.42
CA ALA A 122 -9.19 -3.80 -23.30
C ALA A 122 -9.72 -2.91 -22.15
N GLY A 123 -9.94 -3.49 -20.98
CA GLY A 123 -10.55 -2.83 -19.83
C GLY A 123 -9.48 -2.37 -18.88
N THR A 124 -9.29 -1.06 -18.77
CA THR A 124 -8.44 -0.45 -17.75
C THR A 124 -8.95 -0.87 -16.38
N VAL A 125 -8.28 -1.83 -15.73
CA VAL A 125 -8.49 -2.08 -14.31
C VAL A 125 -7.79 -0.98 -13.56
N GLN A 126 -8.58 -0.03 -13.09
CA GLN A 126 -8.12 1.09 -12.29
C GLN A 126 -8.01 0.60 -10.84
N CYS A 127 -6.78 0.37 -10.39
CA CYS A 127 -6.50 0.07 -8.98
C CYS A 127 -6.63 1.37 -8.18
N ASN A 128 -7.87 1.68 -7.85
CA ASN A 128 -8.23 2.91 -7.18
C ASN A 128 -8.17 2.76 -5.67
N ASN A 129 -7.21 3.48 -5.09
CA ASN A 129 -6.92 3.66 -3.67
C ASN A 129 -5.99 2.59 -3.08
N PHE A 130 -4.70 2.89 -3.16
CA PHE A 130 -3.68 2.37 -2.26
C PHE A 130 -3.73 3.17 -0.96
N HIS A 131 -3.81 2.51 0.18
CA HIS A 131 -3.57 3.16 1.47
C HIS A 131 -2.34 2.52 2.09
N MET A 132 -1.30 3.33 2.29
CA MET A 132 -0.10 2.90 2.96
C MET A 132 -0.08 3.41 4.39
N SER A 133 0.56 2.66 5.27
CA SER A 133 0.95 3.14 6.59
C SER A 133 2.44 2.90 6.77
N VAL A 134 3.19 3.98 6.96
CA VAL A 134 4.62 3.95 7.29
C VAL A 134 4.75 4.02 8.80
N ALA A 135 5.61 3.18 9.36
CA ALA A 135 6.11 3.37 10.72
C ALA A 135 7.46 4.07 10.61
N GLN A 136 7.53 5.34 10.97
CA GLN A 136 8.82 6.03 11.07
C GLN A 136 9.46 5.60 12.39
N SER A 137 10.45 4.72 12.30
CA SER A 137 11.27 4.36 13.46
C SER A 137 12.38 5.40 13.51
N SER A 138 12.27 6.37 14.40
CA SER A 138 13.34 7.33 14.66
C SER A 138 14.51 6.59 15.32
N LEU A 139 15.45 6.09 14.52
CA LEU A 139 16.78 5.79 15.04
C LEU A 139 17.50 7.13 15.22
N LEU A 140 17.65 7.54 16.48
CA LEU A 140 18.57 8.59 16.92
C LEU A 140 20.01 8.28 16.50
#